data_AF-A0A059ACT5-F1
#
_entry.id   AF-A0A059ACT5-F1
#
_cell.length_a   1.000
_cell.length_b   1.000
_cell.length_c   1.000
_cell.angle_alpha   90.00
_cell.angle_beta   90.00
_cell.angle_gamma   90.00
#
_symmetry.space_group_name_H-M   'P 1'
#
loop_
_entity.id
_entity.type
_entity.pdbx_description
1 polymer ?
#
loop_
_entity_poly.entity_id
_entity_poly.type
_entity_poly.pdbx_seq_one_letter_code
_entity_poly.pdbx_strand_id
1 'polypeptide(L)' 'MEDGALEWLLANSDCASTSIKRHIELALCHLAQNKDNWRDFMSSGAVKRIQRISVESSREDIRSLAKKTLNLFPRHQTDL' A
#
# COMPACT_ATOMS: atom_id res chain seq x y z
N MET A 1 5.49 0.07 -13.04
CA MET A 1 6.34 -0.82 -12.20
C MET A 1 6.97 -1.90 -13.08
N GLU A 2 7.92 -2.70 -12.56
CA GLU A 2 8.26 -3.98 -13.21
C GLU A 2 7.06 -4.94 -13.11
N ASP A 3 6.79 -5.68 -14.19
CA ASP A 3 5.63 -6.55 -14.31
C ASP A 3 5.59 -7.61 -13.20
N GLY A 4 4.47 -7.69 -12.48
CA GLY A 4 4.23 -8.69 -11.45
C GLY A 4 4.77 -8.35 -10.05
N ALA A 5 5.60 -7.31 -9.91
CA ALA A 5 6.17 -6.96 -8.62
C ALA A 5 5.09 -6.47 -7.63
N LEU A 6 4.11 -5.69 -8.11
CA LEU A 6 3.02 -5.20 -7.27
C LEU A 6 2.09 -6.34 -6.85
N GLU A 7 1.73 -7.20 -7.80
CA GLU A 7 0.87 -8.36 -7.62
C GLU A 7 1.47 -9.31 -6.58
N TRP A 8 2.77 -9.58 -6.67
CA TRP A 8 3.48 -10.42 -5.71
C TRP A 8 3.44 -9.81 -4.30
N LEU A 9 3.70 -8.51 -4.16
CA LEU A 9 3.64 -7.82 -2.87
C LEU A 9 2.23 -7.87 -2.28
N LEU A 10 1.19 -7.66 -3.09
CA LEU A 10 -0.20 -7.74 -2.63
C LEU A 10 -0.55 -9.15 -2.15
N ALA A 11 -0.19 -10.18 -2.93
CA ALA A 11 -0.45 -11.58 -2.58
C ALA A 11 0.23 -12.00 -1.27
N ASN A 12 1.42 -11.48 -0.99
CA ASN A 12 2.22 -11.84 0.19
C ASN A 12 2.06 -10.89 1.38
N SER A 13 1.30 -9.81 1.21
CA SER A 13 1.15 -8.77 2.24
C SER A 13 0.48 -9.24 3.54
N ASP A 14 -0.17 -10.40 3.54
CA ASP A 14 -0.76 -11.01 4.75
C ASP A 14 0.00 -12.27 5.22
N CYS A 15 1.29 -12.32 4.90
CA CYS A 15 2.17 -13.41 5.33
C CYS A 15 2.12 -13.62 6.86
N ALA A 16 2.12 -14.89 7.29
CA ALA A 16 2.12 -15.28 8.70
C ALA A 16 3.39 -14.84 9.45
N SER A 17 4.51 -14.66 8.74
CA SER A 17 5.74 -14.12 9.32
C SER A 17 5.61 -12.62 9.54
N THR A 18 5.60 -12.20 10.80
CA THR A 18 5.51 -10.79 11.20
C THR A 18 6.65 -9.92 10.63
N SER A 19 7.86 -10.49 10.52
CA SER A 19 9.01 -9.80 9.93
C SER A 19 8.83 -9.59 8.42
N ILE A 20 8.41 -10.62 7.68
CA ILE A 20 8.19 -10.53 6.22
C ILE A 20 7.03 -9.56 5.94
N LYS A 21 5.93 -9.71 6.68
CA LYS A 21 4.76 -8.82 6.58
C LYS A 21 5.16 -7.36 6.74
N ARG A 22 5.95 -7.02 7.77
CA ARG A 22 6.48 -5.66 7.97
C ARG A 22 7.23 -5.13 6.75
N HIS A 23 8.13 -5.92 6.16
CA HIS A 23 8.93 -5.45 5.02
C HIS A 23 8.06 -5.24 3.79
N ILE A 24 7.06 -6.11 3.57
CA ILE A 24 6.10 -5.95 2.48
C ILE A 24 5.23 -4.71 2.68
N GLU A 25 4.72 -4.48 3.90
CA GLU A 25 3.94 -3.28 4.22
C GLU A 25 4.74 -1.99 3.98
N LEU A 26 6.02 -1.96 4.40
CA LEU A 26 6.91 -0.84 4.13
C LEU A 26 7.17 -0.65 2.64
N ALA A 27 7.44 -1.72 1.89
CA ALA A 27 7.65 -1.67 0.46
C ALA A 27 6.42 -1.09 -0.26
N LEU A 28 5.22 -1.57 0.06
CA LEU A 28 3.96 -1.04 -0.49
C LEU A 28 3.80 0.45 -0.19
N CYS A 29 4.03 0.88 1.06
CA CYS A 29 3.91 2.27 1.45
C CYS A 29 4.92 3.19 0.76
N HIS A 30 6.16 2.74 0.52
CA HIS A 30 7.18 3.53 -0.17
C HIS A 30 6.94 3.58 -1.68
N LEU A 31 6.59 2.45 -2.30
CA LEU A 31 6.27 2.41 -3.74
C LEU A 31 5.10 3.33 -4.09
N ALA A 32 4.09 3.38 -3.22
CA ALA A 32 2.93 4.25 -3.37
C ALA A 32 3.22 5.76 -3.21
N GLN A 33 4.34 6.13 -2.60
CA GLN A 33 4.73 7.55 -2.52
C GLN A 33 5.25 8.08 -3.87
N ASN A 34 5.67 7.20 -4.77
CA ASN A 34 6.08 7.58 -6.12
C ASN A 34 4.85 7.73 -7.03
N LYS A 35 4.66 8.95 -7.57
CA LYS A 35 3.57 9.30 -8.49
C LYS A 35 3.51 8.43 -9.74
N ASP A 36 4.66 7.97 -10.22
CA ASP A 36 4.75 7.14 -11.42
C ASP A 36 4.06 5.78 -11.22
N ASN A 37 3.97 5.30 -9.97
CA ASN A 37 3.32 4.04 -9.62
C ASN A 37 1.81 4.22 -9.35
N TRP A 38 1.29 5.45 -9.28
CA TRP A 38 -0.09 5.68 -8.82
C TRP A 38 -1.13 5.02 -9.72
N ARG A 39 -0.91 5.02 -11.04
CA ARG A 39 -1.80 4.34 -11.99
C ARG A 39 -1.93 2.86 -11.64
N ASP A 40 -0.81 2.18 -11.43
CA ASP A 40 -0.75 0.76 -11.09
C ASP A 40 -1.43 0.50 -9.73
N PHE A 41 -1.22 1.39 -8.74
CA PHE A 41 -1.82 1.25 -7.42
C PHE A 41 -3.35 1.42 -7.43
N MET A 42 -3.86 2.33 -8.26
CA MET A 42 -5.30 2.57 -8.41
C MET A 42 -5.98 1.44 -9.18
N SER A 43 -5.32 0.81 -10.17
CA SER A 43 -5.89 -0.27 -10.96
C SER A 43 -5.81 -1.66 -10.31
N SER A 44 -4.82 -1.89 -9.43
CA SER A 44 -4.53 -3.22 -8.83
C SER A 44 -5.21 -3.50 -7.48
N GLY A 45 -5.94 -2.52 -6.92
CA GLY A 45 -6.49 -2.62 -5.56
C GLY A 45 -5.46 -2.38 -4.44
N ALA A 46 -4.22 -1.99 -4.78
CA ALA A 46 -3.18 -1.70 -3.80
C ALA A 46 -3.56 -0.55 -2.86
N VAL A 47 -4.31 0.45 -3.32
CA VAL A 47 -4.83 1.53 -2.45
C VAL A 47 -5.69 0.97 -1.31
N LYS A 48 -6.59 0.02 -1.60
CA LYS A 48 -7.40 -0.67 -0.58
C LYS A 48 -6.51 -1.47 0.38
N ARG A 49 -5.40 -2.03 -0.12
CA ARG A 49 -4.44 -2.72 0.75
C ARG A 49 -3.74 -1.76 1.72
N ILE A 50 -3.33 -0.57 1.25
CA ILE A 50 -2.75 0.47 2.11
C ILE A 50 -3.77 0.95 3.15
N GLN A 51 -5.05 1.10 2.78
CA GLN A 51 -6.13 1.40 3.75
C GLN A 51 -6.20 0.35 4.87
N ARG A 52 -6.15 -0.95 4.53
CA ARG A 52 -6.11 -2.01 5.55
C ARG A 52 -4.87 -1.92 6.42
N ILE A 53 -3.69 -1.73 5.84
CA ILE A 53 -2.42 -1.58 6.60
C ILE A 53 -2.52 -0.41 7.59
N SER A 54 -3.16 0.70 7.20
CA SER A 54 -3.32 1.88 8.04
C SER A 54 -4.11 1.66 9.35
N VAL A 55 -4.86 0.56 9.42
CA VAL A 55 -5.71 0.18 10.56
C VAL A 55 -5.23 -1.11 11.22
N GLU A 56 -4.90 -2.12 10.41
CA GLU A 56 -4.67 -3.51 10.84
C GLU A 56 -3.20 -3.84 11.11
N SER A 57 -2.23 -3.05 10.63
CA SER A 57 -0.81 -3.36 10.90
C SER A 57 -0.56 -3.35 12.41
N SER A 58 0.23 -4.29 12.91
CA SER A 58 0.58 -4.38 14.33
C SER A 58 1.50 -3.25 14.79
N ARG A 59 2.11 -2.50 13.85
CA ARG A 59 3.12 -1.48 14.13
C ARG A 59 2.59 -0.07 13.83
N GLU A 60 2.59 0.80 14.83
CA GLU A 60 2.04 2.17 14.72
C GLU A 60 2.81 3.04 13.71
N ASP A 61 4.12 2.88 13.59
CA ASP A 61 4.94 3.58 12.60
C ASP A 61 4.48 3.28 11.17
N ILE A 62 4.17 2.01 10.88
CA ILE A 62 3.64 1.57 9.59
C ILE A 62 2.22 2.10 9.38
N ARG A 63 1.35 2.01 10.39
CA ARG A 63 -0.01 2.57 10.30
C ARG A 63 0.03 4.06 9.95
N SER A 64 0.88 4.81 10.64
CA SER A 64 1.09 6.24 10.42
C SER A 64 1.65 6.53 9.03
N LEU A 65 2.60 5.73 8.54
CA LEU A 65 3.13 5.85 7.17
C LEU A 65 2.03 5.61 6.13
N ALA A 66 1.25 4.54 6.29
CA ALA A 66 0.15 4.21 5.38
C ALA A 66 -0.90 5.33 5.32
N LYS A 67 -1.27 5.93 6.46
CA LYS A 67 -2.17 7.11 6.50
C LYS A 67 -1.60 8.29 5.72
N LYS A 68 -0.30 8.60 5.89
CA LYS A 68 0.37 9.67 5.14
C LYS A 68 0.36 9.37 3.64
N THR A 69 0.70 8.14 3.26
CA THR A 69 0.68 7.68 1.86
C THR A 69 -0.70 7.81 1.24
N LEU A 70 -1.79 7.45 1.94
CA LEU A 70 -3.16 7.61 1.46
C LEU A 70 -3.54 9.07 1.17
N ASN A 71 -3.01 10.01 1.95
CA ASN A 71 -3.25 11.44 1.73
C ASN A 71 -2.52 11.99 0.49
N LEU A 72 -1.57 11.25 -0.08
CA LEU A 72 -0.90 11.63 -1.32
C LEU A 72 -1.73 11.28 -2.56
N PHE A 73 -2.50 10.21 -2.50
CA PHE A 73 -3.36 9.83 -3.61
C PHE A 73 -4.43 10.90 -3.85
N PRO A 74 -4.80 11.16 -5.11
CA PRO A 74 -6.00 11.94 -5.39
C PRO A 74 -7.15 11.24 -4.68
N ARG A 75 -7.81 11.93 -3.75
CA ARG A 75 -9.11 11.46 -3.25
C ARG A 75 -9.97 11.37 -4.49
N HIS A 76 -10.55 10.20 -4.78
CA HIS A 76 -11.63 10.14 -5.75
C HIS A 76 -12.62 11.24 -5.34
N GLN A 77 -12.67 12.33 -6.11
CA GLN A 77 -13.81 13.22 -6.07
C GLN A 77 -14.95 12.33 -6.53
N THR A 78 -15.68 11.81 -5.56
CA THR A 78 -17.01 11.26 -5.78
C THR A 78 -17.89 12.46 -6.08
N ASP A 79 -17.79 12.96 -7.31
CA ASP A 79 -18.71 13.92 -7.92
C ASP A 79 -18.60 13.73 -9.44
N LEU A 80 -19.32 12.72 -9.94
CA LEU A 80 -19.99 12.69 -11.23
C LEU A 80 -21.14 11.67 -11.14
#